data_AF-A0A3B8NLP9-F1
#
_entry.id   AF-A0A3B8NLP9-F1
#
_cell.length_a   1.000
_cell.length_b   1.000
_cell.length_c   1.000
_cell.angle_alpha   90.00
_cell.angle_beta   90.00
_cell.angle_gamma   90.00
#
_symmetry.space_group_name_H-M   'P 1'
#
loop_
_entity.id
_entity.type
_entity.pdbx_description
1 polymer ?
#
loop_
_entity_poly.entity_id
_entity_poly.type
_entity_poly.pdbx_seq_one_letter_code
_entity_poly.pdbx_strand_id
1 'polypeptide(L)' 'YQVTLGKLVRVQEGREEYRGRAVDLDEEGCLLIRLEDGTVKRCAAGEVYL' A
#
# COMPACT_ATOMS: atom_id res chain seq x y z
N TYR A 1 6.62 -13.13 -7.87
CA TYR A 1 7.17 -12.99 -6.51
C TYR A 1 6.64 -11.68 -5.94
N GLN A 2 5.46 -11.67 -5.30
CA GLN A 2 4.89 -10.47 -4.66
C GLN A 2 5.58 -10.30 -3.29
N VAL A 3 6.62 -9.48 -3.22
CA VAL A 3 7.51 -9.35 -2.03
C VAL A 3 6.86 -8.56 -0.88
N THR A 4 5.80 -7.81 -1.16
CA THR A 4 5.19 -6.83 -0.24
C THR A 4 3.87 -7.29 0.39
N LEU A 5 3.17 -8.28 -0.18
CA LEU A 5 1.86 -8.72 0.33
C LEU A 5 1.97 -9.29 1.75
N GLY A 6 1.07 -8.84 2.62
CA GLY A 6 1.00 -9.23 4.03
C GLY A 6 1.97 -8.49 4.95
N LYS A 7 2.85 -7.64 4.42
CA LYS A 7 3.78 -6.82 5.20
C LYS A 7 3.22 -5.43 5.47
N LEU A 8 3.69 -4.83 6.56
CA LEU A 8 3.54 -3.40 6.79
C LEU A 8 4.40 -2.68 5.76
N VAL A 9 3.78 -1.77 5.02
CA VAL A 9 4.42 -0.95 4.02
C VAL A 9 4.21 0.50 4.39
N ARG A 10 5.23 1.30 4.09
CA ARG A 10 5.17 2.75 4.19
C ARG A 10 5.07 3.29 2.78
N VAL A 11 4.06 4.10 2.53
CA VAL A 11 3.76 4.65 1.22
C VAL A 11 3.79 6.16 1.28
N GLN A 12 4.54 6.74 0.34
CA GLN A 12 4.61 8.17 0.14
C GLN A 12 3.83 8.54 -1.12
N GLU A 13 2.80 9.38 -0.96
CA GLU A 13 1.95 9.88 -2.04
C GLU A 13 2.03 11.42 -2.03
N GLY A 14 2.88 11.97 -2.90
CA GLY A 14 3.15 13.41 -2.92
C GLY A 14 3.82 13.89 -1.63
N ARG A 15 3.12 14.70 -0.83
CA ARG A 15 3.61 15.19 0.48
C ARG A 15 3.08 14.38 1.66
N GLU A 16 2.15 13.46 1.42
CA GLU A 16 1.57 12.64 2.48
C GLU A 16 2.29 11.32 2.59
N GLU A 17 2.51 10.88 3.82
CA GLU A 17 3.03 9.55 4.14
C GLU A 17 1.98 8.82 4.96
N TYR A 18 1.70 7.58 4.56
CA TYR A 18 0.85 6.69 5.33
C TYR A 18 1.47 5.30 5.48
N ARG A 19 1.12 4.66 6.59
CA ARG A 19 1.54 3.30 6.92
C ARG A 19 0.31 2.41 6.91
N GLY A 20 0.44 1.26 6.27
CA GLY A 20 -0.63 0.28 6.26
C GLY A 20 -0.11 -1.08 5.84
N ARG A 21 -0.98 -2.06 5.85
CA ARG A 21 -0.65 -3.41 5.43
C ARG A 21 -1.00 -3.59 3.97
N ALA A 22 -0.05 -4.01 3.15
CA ALA A 22 -0.35 -4.38 1.78
C ALA A 22 -1.20 -5.66 1.81
N VAL A 23 -2.47 -5.53 1.42
CA VAL A 23 -3.44 -6.62 1.50
C VAL A 23 -3.65 -7.30 0.15
N ASP A 24 -3.51 -6.57 -0.96
CA ASP A 24 -3.71 -7.15 -2.28
C ASP A 24 -3.15 -6.26 -3.41
N LEU A 25 -3.26 -6.74 -4.65
CA LEU A 25 -3.18 -5.94 -5.87
C LEU A 25 -4.56 -5.90 -6.55
N ASP A 26 -4.94 -4.78 -7.13
CA ASP A 26 -6.12 -4.72 -8.00
C ASP A 26 -5.83 -5.24 -9.43
N GLU A 27 -6.86 -5.33 -10.25
CA GLU A 27 -6.78 -5.83 -11.63
C GLU A 27 -5.92 -4.93 -12.55
N GLU A 28 -5.67 -3.69 -12.15
CA GLU A 28 -4.79 -2.75 -12.85
C GLU A 28 -3.35 -2.84 -12.35
N GLY A 29 -3.07 -3.70 -11.36
CA GLY A 29 -1.76 -3.88 -10.74
C GLY A 29 -1.43 -2.86 -9.64
N CYS A 30 -2.41 -2.10 -9.15
CA CYS A 30 -2.23 -1.15 -8.06
C CYS A 30 -2.23 -1.85 -6.70
N LEU A 31 -1.39 -1.39 -5.77
CA LEU A 31 -1.30 -1.95 -4.43
C LEU A 31 -2.47 -1.49 -3.55
N LEU A 32 -3.21 -2.43 -2.99
CA LEU A 32 -4.25 -2.20 -2.00
C LEU A 32 -3.63 -2.26 -0.61
N ILE A 33 -3.78 -1.19 0.15
CA ILE A 33 -3.16 -0.99 1.46
C ILE A 33 -4.27 -0.76 2.48
N ARG A 34 -4.32 -1.59 3.51
CA ARG A 34 -5.24 -1.42 4.63
C ARG A 34 -4.56 -0.62 5.74
N LEU A 35 -5.10 0.55 6.02
CA LEU A 35 -4.69 1.43 7.12
C LEU A 35 -5.20 0.89 8.46
N GLU A 36 -4.69 1.44 9.56
CA GLU A 36 -5.06 1.01 10.93
C GLU A 36 -6.52 1.29 11.29
N ASP A 37 -7.13 2.31 10.69
CA ASP A 37 -8.56 2.64 10.84
C ASP A 37 -9.48 1.66 10.09
N GLY A 38 -8.91 0.70 9.35
CA GLY A 38 -9.63 -0.26 8.52
C GLY A 38 -9.92 0.23 7.09
N THR A 39 -9.59 1.47 6.76
CA THR A 39 -9.71 2.02 5.42
C THR A 39 -8.75 1.31 4.47
N VAL A 40 -9.24 0.96 3.27
CA VAL A 40 -8.40 0.41 2.20
C VAL A 40 -8.13 1.52 1.19
N LYS A 41 -6.86 1.89 1.06
CA LYS A 41 -6.38 2.84 0.06
C LYS A 41 -5.75 2.10 -1.10
N ARG A 42 -6.01 2.58 -2.31
CA ARG A 42 -5.39 2.13 -3.55
C ARG A 42 -4.21 3.03 -3.87
N CYS A 43 -3.02 2.45 -4.02
CA CYS A 43 -1.82 3.18 -4.39
C CYS A 43 -1.36 2.74 -5.77
N ALA A 44 -1.48 3.65 -6.75
CA ALA A 44 -1.04 3.43 -8.14
C ALA A 44 0.40 3.90 -8.37
N ALA A 45 0.86 4.91 -7.63
CA ALA A 45 2.19 5.48 -7.74
C ALA A 45 2.64 6.05 -6.40
N GLY A 46 3.53 5.32 -5.72
CA GLY A 46 4.13 5.73 -4.47
C GLY A 46 5.37 4.88 -4.20
N GLU A 47 6.36 5.46 -3.54
CA GLU A 47 7.51 4.67 -3.10
C GLU A 47 7.08 3.78 -1.93
N VAL A 48 7.26 2.47 -2.11
CA VAL A 48 6.92 1.45 -1.10
C VAL A 48 8.19 1.07 -0.37
N TYR A 49 8.24 1.38 0.92
CA TYR A 49 9.34 0.96 1.80
C TYR A 49 8.87 -0.23 2.66
N LEU A 50 9.75 -1.24 2.79
CA LEU A 50 9.57 -2.47 3.57
C LEU A 50 10.17 -2.37 4.98
#